data_AF-A0A4Z2BP98-F1
#
_entry.id   AF-A0A4Z2BP98-F1
#
_cell.length_a   1.000
_cell.length_b   1.000
_cell.length_c   1.000
_cell.angle_alpha   90.00
_cell.angle_beta   90.00
_cell.angle_gamma   90.00
#
_symmetry.space_group_name_H-M   'P 1'
#
loop_
_entity.id
_entity.type
_entity.pdbx_description
1 polymer ?
#
loop_
_entity_poly.entity_id
_entity_poly.type
_entity_poly.pdbx_seq_one_letter_code
_entity_poly.pdbx_strand_id
1 'polypeptide(L)'
;MNYARFLTAVSAARKPSAIRVLTELQQRSPPSLISLAGGAPNPNTFPFRSATIELKNGEKVTFSEGTLKRALQYSASNGCSRCWSTLGDNVLLDAPTYSGTLAALQPLGCNLINVPSDHHGMIPSALKEILSRWDPLEVHKPSSTAPKVLYTIPNGGNPTGASMTTERKQEVYKLAQQYDMLIIEDDPYYFLQFDKPWAPSFLSMDVDGRIIRTDSFSKILSSGLRIGFVTGPKPLVDRVVLHIQASTMHTSTFTAGSLPLASATLMVSQLLHSWGQEGFLQHIDGVIEFYRSQRDAMIFSAEKWLKDLAEWHAPSAGMFLWIKLKGVSDTQQLIMKKALAKEVLLVPGGVFMINMYTSASVAEVQREVIHCGGGGGWRGRVGGQCSTVALLPKQLHPSVM
;
A
#
# COMPACT_ATOMS: atom_id res chain seq x y z
N MET A 1 0.01 25.54 -5.56
CA MET A 1 1.25 25.38 -4.77
C MET A 1 2.50 25.52 -5.65
N ASN A 2 3.64 25.92 -5.08
CA ASN A 2 4.95 25.89 -5.78
C ASN A 2 5.64 24.54 -5.53
N TYR A 3 5.54 23.62 -6.48
CA TYR A 3 6.07 22.26 -6.31
C TYR A 3 7.59 22.15 -6.33
N ALA A 4 8.32 23.17 -6.82
CA ALA A 4 9.78 23.13 -6.93
C ALA A 4 10.46 22.92 -5.57
N ARG A 5 9.85 23.42 -4.49
CA ARG A 5 10.32 23.26 -3.11
C ARG A 5 10.41 21.80 -2.66
N PHE A 6 9.55 20.93 -3.19
CA PHE A 6 9.44 19.52 -2.80
C PHE A 6 10.30 18.60 -3.67
N LEU A 7 11.01 19.14 -4.66
CA LEU A 7 11.86 18.36 -5.55
C LEU A 7 13.29 18.35 -5.02
N THR A 8 13.84 17.17 -4.80
CA THR A 8 15.30 17.00 -4.67
C THR A 8 16.04 17.38 -5.95
N ALA A 9 17.33 17.66 -5.82
CA ALA A 9 18.24 17.86 -6.95
C ALA A 9 18.19 16.69 -7.94
N VAL A 10 18.14 15.44 -7.44
CA VAL A 10 18.02 14.24 -8.29
C VAL A 10 16.72 14.25 -9.07
N SER A 11 15.58 14.51 -8.42
CA SER A 11 14.26 14.60 -9.09
C SER A 11 14.24 15.69 -10.16
N ALA A 12 14.75 16.88 -9.81
CA ALA A 12 14.80 18.03 -10.69
C ALA A 12 15.68 17.77 -11.93
N ALA A 13 16.79 17.05 -11.76
CA ALA A 13 17.73 16.71 -12.83
C ALA A 13 17.23 15.62 -13.79
N ARG A 14 16.20 14.85 -13.44
CA ARG A 14 15.62 13.84 -14.36
C ARG A 14 15.06 14.52 -15.59
N LYS A 15 15.41 13.97 -16.76
CA LYS A 15 14.93 14.41 -18.08
C LYS A 15 14.19 13.25 -18.77
N PRO A 16 13.19 13.53 -19.62
CA PRO A 16 12.58 12.51 -20.46
C PRO A 16 13.61 11.78 -21.31
N SER A 17 13.40 10.48 -21.55
CA SER A 17 14.22 9.73 -22.49
C SER A 17 13.95 10.20 -23.92
N ALA A 18 15.02 10.56 -24.65
CA ALA A 18 14.92 10.99 -26.05
C ALA A 18 14.26 9.92 -26.95
N ILE A 19 14.53 8.64 -26.68
CA ILE A 19 13.96 7.52 -27.44
C ILE A 19 12.47 7.33 -27.12
N ARG A 20 12.04 7.60 -25.87
CA ARG A 20 10.61 7.50 -25.51
C ARG A 20 9.77 8.56 -26.22
N VAL A 21 10.29 9.77 -26.43
CA VAL A 21 9.62 10.80 -27.23
C VAL A 21 9.37 10.31 -28.67
N LEU A 22 10.34 9.62 -29.27
CA LEU A 22 10.18 9.00 -30.59
C LEU A 22 9.15 7.87 -30.58
N THR A 23 9.05 7.12 -29.48
CA THR A 23 8.05 6.06 -29.31
C THR A 23 6.63 6.64 -29.27
N GLU A 24 6.42 7.75 -28.56
CA GLU A 24 5.13 8.46 -28.55
C GLU A 24 4.77 9.01 -29.95
N LEU A 25 5.76 9.58 -30.65
CA LEU A 25 5.57 10.04 -32.02
C LEU A 25 5.18 8.89 -32.95
N GLN A 26 5.86 7.75 -32.85
CA GLN A 26 5.54 6.54 -33.62
C GLN A 26 4.11 6.06 -33.34
N GLN A 27 3.66 6.08 -32.08
CA GLN A 27 2.30 5.66 -31.70
C GLN A 27 1.21 6.59 -32.23
N ARG A 28 1.50 7.88 -32.39
CA ARG A 28 0.57 8.88 -32.95
C ARG A 28 0.65 9.03 -34.46
N SER A 29 1.66 8.41 -35.08
CA SER A 29 1.88 8.46 -36.52
C SER A 29 0.95 7.50 -37.26
N PRO A 30 0.65 7.77 -38.54
CA PRO A 30 -0.18 6.88 -39.33
C PRO A 30 0.45 5.48 -39.44
N PRO A 31 -0.37 4.41 -39.62
CA PRO A 31 0.14 3.04 -39.78
C PRO A 31 1.10 2.84 -40.96
N SER A 32 1.10 3.77 -41.92
CA SER A 32 2.02 3.80 -43.06
C SER A 32 3.44 4.27 -42.69
N LEU A 33 3.66 4.80 -41.48
CA LEU A 33 4.99 5.20 -41.02
C LEU A 33 5.87 3.95 -40.86
N ILE A 34 6.96 3.91 -41.61
CA ILE A 34 8.03 2.95 -41.39
C ILE A 34 8.96 3.51 -40.31
N SER A 35 8.89 2.95 -39.10
CA SER A 35 9.79 3.34 -38.00
C SER A 35 11.03 2.46 -37.99
N LEU A 36 12.20 3.09 -38.11
CA LEU A 36 13.52 2.49 -37.87
C LEU A 36 14.13 2.99 -36.55
N ALA A 37 13.35 3.68 -35.72
CA ALA A 37 13.83 4.42 -34.56
C ALA A 37 13.72 3.65 -33.23
N GLY A 38 12.99 2.54 -33.19
CA GLY A 38 12.70 1.78 -31.97
C GLY A 38 13.43 0.44 -31.87
N GLY A 39 13.81 0.05 -30.64
CA GLY A 39 14.39 -1.27 -30.33
C GLY A 39 13.35 -2.35 -29.98
N ALA A 40 12.14 -2.26 -30.55
CA ALA A 40 11.05 -3.18 -30.24
C ALA A 40 11.21 -4.51 -31.00
N PRO A 41 11.17 -5.68 -30.31
CA PRO A 41 11.24 -6.97 -30.98
C PRO A 41 10.00 -7.24 -31.84
N ASN A 42 10.14 -8.06 -32.88
CA ASN A 42 9.03 -8.44 -33.76
C ASN A 42 8.00 -9.30 -32.99
N PRO A 43 6.73 -8.88 -32.84
CA PRO A 43 5.73 -9.64 -32.09
C PRO A 43 5.44 -11.05 -32.63
N ASN A 44 5.80 -11.36 -33.88
CA ASN A 44 5.66 -12.69 -34.45
C ASN A 44 6.65 -13.71 -33.87
N THR A 45 7.70 -13.26 -33.19
CA THR A 45 8.66 -14.16 -32.51
C THR A 45 8.24 -14.47 -31.06
N PHE A 46 7.15 -13.88 -30.57
CA PHE A 46 6.66 -14.16 -29.22
C PHE A 46 6.03 -15.56 -29.18
N PRO A 47 6.43 -16.44 -28.24
CA PRO A 47 6.01 -17.85 -28.24
C PRO A 47 4.61 -18.07 -27.64
N PHE A 48 3.70 -17.10 -27.75
CA PHE A 48 2.38 -17.13 -27.12
C PHE A 48 1.27 -16.84 -28.13
N ARG A 49 0.38 -17.82 -28.34
CA ARG A 49 -0.73 -17.73 -29.30
C ARG A 49 -2.03 -17.21 -28.68
N SER A 50 -2.38 -17.70 -27.49
CA SER A 50 -3.58 -17.28 -26.77
C SER A 50 -3.44 -17.59 -25.28
N ALA A 51 -4.29 -16.98 -24.47
CA ALA A 51 -4.43 -17.30 -23.06
C ALA A 51 -5.91 -17.20 -22.65
N THR A 52 -6.35 -18.02 -21.72
CA THR A 52 -7.70 -17.95 -21.15
C THR A 52 -7.60 -18.02 -19.64
N ILE A 53 -8.33 -17.14 -18.97
CA ILE A 53 -8.38 -17.06 -17.51
C ILE A 53 -9.83 -17.28 -17.09
N GLU A 54 -10.03 -18.26 -16.22
CA GLU A 54 -11.33 -18.57 -15.65
C GLU A 54 -11.50 -17.83 -14.33
N LEU A 55 -12.55 -17.02 -14.25
CA LEU A 55 -12.93 -16.26 -13.06
C LEU A 55 -13.72 -17.16 -12.10
N LYS A 56 -13.82 -16.76 -10.83
CA LYS A 56 -14.53 -17.54 -9.79
C LYS A 56 -16.01 -17.76 -10.08
N ASN A 57 -16.62 -16.89 -10.90
CA ASN A 57 -18.01 -17.02 -11.37
C ASN A 57 -18.16 -17.96 -12.58
N GLY A 58 -17.08 -18.59 -13.05
CA GLY A 58 -17.03 -19.46 -14.22
C GLY A 58 -16.88 -18.73 -15.56
N GLU A 59 -16.89 -17.39 -15.55
CA GLU A 59 -16.66 -16.60 -16.76
C GLU A 59 -15.22 -16.76 -17.26
N LYS A 60 -15.04 -16.80 -18.58
CA LYS A 60 -13.73 -16.99 -19.22
C LYS A 60 -13.30 -15.74 -19.96
N VAL A 61 -12.19 -15.17 -19.52
CA VAL A 61 -11.54 -14.04 -20.18
C VAL A 61 -10.48 -14.59 -21.13
N THR A 62 -10.68 -14.40 -22.44
CA THR A 62 -9.79 -14.94 -23.48
C THR A 62 -9.01 -13.85 -24.20
N PHE A 63 -7.69 -14.07 -24.31
CA PHE A 63 -6.74 -13.21 -25.01
C PHE A 63 -6.37 -13.84 -26.34
N SER A 64 -6.70 -13.14 -27.44
CA SER A 64 -6.32 -13.54 -28.79
C SER A 64 -4.85 -13.26 -29.08
N GLU A 65 -4.32 -13.86 -30.14
CA GLU A 65 -2.92 -13.66 -30.57
C GLU A 65 -2.60 -12.18 -30.82
N GLY A 66 -3.50 -11.44 -31.48
CA GLY A 66 -3.33 -10.00 -31.70
C GLY A 66 -3.29 -9.21 -30.40
N THR A 67 -4.06 -9.63 -29.39
CA THR A 67 -4.06 -9.01 -28.07
C THR A 67 -2.76 -9.30 -27.30
N LEU A 68 -2.27 -10.55 -27.35
CA LEU A 68 -0.99 -10.92 -26.75
C LEU A 68 0.20 -10.24 -27.43
N LYS A 69 0.21 -10.14 -28.76
CA LYS A 69 1.26 -9.41 -29.52
C LYS A 69 1.39 -7.96 -29.07
N ARG A 70 0.28 -7.29 -28.75
CA ARG A 70 0.30 -5.93 -28.20
C ARG A 70 0.79 -5.92 -26.75
N ALA A 71 0.21 -6.75 -25.90
CA ALA A 71 0.49 -6.69 -24.47
C ALA A 71 1.83 -7.30 -24.03
N LEU A 72 2.50 -8.05 -24.90
CA LEU A 72 3.86 -8.54 -24.66
C LEU A 72 4.91 -7.61 -25.27
N GLN A 73 4.50 -6.49 -25.86
CA GLN A 73 5.39 -5.48 -26.42
C GLN A 73 5.66 -4.35 -25.42
N TYR A 74 6.74 -3.60 -25.62
CA TYR A 74 7.01 -2.36 -24.91
C TYR A 74 5.83 -1.39 -25.00
N SER A 75 5.50 -0.78 -23.86
CA SER A 75 4.42 0.20 -23.76
C SER A 75 4.93 1.54 -23.23
N ALA A 76 4.18 2.61 -23.55
CA ALA A 76 4.39 3.93 -22.97
C ALA A 76 3.89 4.03 -21.53
N SER A 77 3.37 2.93 -20.95
CA SER A 77 2.91 2.93 -19.58
C SER A 77 4.08 3.25 -18.65
N ASN A 78 3.79 4.05 -17.62
CA ASN A 78 4.73 4.30 -16.56
C ASN A 78 4.27 3.37 -15.43
N GLY A 79 5.15 2.48 -14.97
CA GLY A 79 4.88 1.61 -13.83
C GLY A 79 4.59 2.42 -12.56
N CYS A 80 4.27 1.74 -11.46
CA CYS A 80 4.18 2.39 -10.17
C CYS A 80 5.42 2.03 -9.35
N SER A 81 6.25 3.02 -9.02
CA SER A 81 7.26 2.87 -7.97
C SER A 81 6.95 3.88 -6.87
N ARG A 82 6.96 3.46 -5.62
CA ARG A 82 6.96 4.40 -4.49
C ARG A 82 8.24 5.23 -4.57
N CYS A 83 8.11 6.44 -5.08
CA CYS A 83 9.24 7.30 -5.40
C CYS A 83 9.70 8.04 -4.14
N TRP A 84 10.32 7.31 -3.21
CA TRP A 84 10.87 7.89 -1.98
C TRP A 84 12.19 8.64 -2.22
N SER A 85 12.92 8.28 -3.28
CA SER A 85 14.22 8.87 -3.66
C SER A 85 14.17 10.35 -4.01
N THR A 86 12.98 10.96 -4.04
CA THR A 86 12.79 12.37 -4.35
C THR A 86 12.70 13.27 -3.13
N LEU A 87 12.80 12.72 -1.91
CA LEU A 87 12.54 13.41 -0.63
C LEU A 87 13.74 13.28 0.32
N GLY A 88 14.82 14.02 0.04
CA GLY A 88 16.07 13.99 0.81
C GLY A 88 16.06 14.82 2.10
N ASP A 89 14.92 14.90 2.80
CA ASP A 89 14.69 15.85 3.90
C ASP A 89 14.07 15.18 5.14
N ASN A 90 13.67 15.99 6.12
CA ASN A 90 12.85 15.59 7.26
C ASN A 90 11.48 15.05 6.79
N VAL A 91 11.16 13.81 7.16
CA VAL A 91 9.89 13.14 6.83
C VAL A 91 9.15 12.79 8.12
N LEU A 92 7.92 13.26 8.23
CA LEU A 92 7.01 12.88 9.32
C LEU A 92 6.30 11.57 8.98
N LEU A 93 6.10 10.72 9.97
CA LEU A 93 5.42 9.43 9.78
C LEU A 93 4.66 8.99 11.03
N ASP A 94 3.62 8.18 10.84
CA ASP A 94 2.92 7.48 11.92
C ASP A 94 3.91 6.71 12.81
N ALA A 95 3.68 6.66 14.12
CA ALA A 95 4.48 5.85 15.03
C ALA A 95 3.56 4.94 15.85
N PRO A 96 3.59 3.60 15.62
CA PRO A 96 4.41 2.86 14.64
C PRO A 96 3.95 3.00 13.18
N THR A 97 4.78 2.56 12.21
CA THR A 97 4.45 2.55 10.77
C THR A 97 4.94 1.30 10.03
N TYR A 98 4.59 1.18 8.74
CA TYR A 98 4.99 0.09 7.87
C TYR A 98 6.52 -0.05 7.74
N SER A 99 7.03 -1.21 8.13
CA SER A 99 8.46 -1.54 8.09
C SER A 99 9.07 -1.42 6.70
N GLY A 100 8.31 -1.70 5.63
CA GLY A 100 8.79 -1.53 4.26
C GLY A 100 9.02 -0.07 3.87
N THR A 101 8.30 0.88 4.47
CA THR A 101 8.56 2.32 4.28
C THR A 101 9.83 2.75 5.03
N LEU A 102 10.03 2.25 6.25
CA LEU A 102 11.27 2.48 6.99
C LEU A 102 12.49 1.95 6.23
N ALA A 103 12.41 0.71 5.74
CA ALA A 103 13.47 0.08 4.95
C ALA A 103 13.76 0.81 3.63
N ALA A 104 12.76 1.50 3.06
CA ALA A 104 12.94 2.30 1.85
C ALA A 104 13.56 3.68 2.13
N LEU A 105 13.21 4.32 3.25
CA LEU A 105 13.64 5.69 3.56
C LEU A 105 14.98 5.76 4.31
N GLN A 106 15.27 4.82 5.21
CA GLN A 106 16.49 4.85 6.01
C GLN A 106 17.78 4.86 5.16
N PRO A 107 17.94 4.03 4.11
CA PRO A 107 19.14 4.05 3.28
C PRO A 107 19.30 5.33 2.44
N LEU A 108 18.23 6.12 2.27
CA LEU A 108 18.25 7.39 1.55
C LEU A 108 18.77 8.55 2.42
N GLY A 109 19.05 8.32 3.70
CA GLY A 109 19.51 9.34 4.63
C GLY A 109 18.40 10.32 5.05
N CYS A 110 17.13 9.99 4.81
CA CYS A 110 16.00 10.78 5.28
C CYS A 110 15.99 10.83 6.82
N ASN A 111 15.81 12.01 7.39
CA ASN A 111 15.61 12.13 8.84
C ASN A 111 14.13 11.86 9.15
N LEU A 112 13.87 10.72 9.77
CA LEU A 112 12.53 10.24 10.06
C LEU A 112 12.05 10.75 11.41
N ILE A 113 10.91 11.44 11.43
CA ILE A 113 10.33 12.05 12.62
C ILE A 113 9.02 11.35 12.95
N ASN A 114 9.00 10.66 14.09
CA ASN A 114 7.81 9.98 14.60
C ASN A 114 6.72 10.97 15.00
N VAL A 115 5.51 10.75 14.52
CA VAL A 115 4.28 11.37 15.01
C VAL A 115 3.48 10.30 15.76
N PRO A 116 3.27 10.44 17.08
CA PRO A 116 2.52 9.46 17.86
C PRO A 116 1.11 9.19 17.30
N SER A 117 0.71 7.93 17.33
CA SER A 117 -0.61 7.46 16.91
C SER A 117 -1.31 6.72 18.06
N ASP A 118 -2.65 6.77 18.08
CA ASP A 118 -3.50 5.97 18.96
C ASP A 118 -4.45 5.08 18.13
N HIS A 119 -5.53 4.56 18.75
CA HIS A 119 -6.50 3.70 18.07
C HIS A 119 -7.30 4.41 16.96
N HIS A 120 -7.23 5.75 16.88
CA HIS A 120 -7.76 6.57 15.80
C HIS A 120 -6.64 7.11 14.88
N GLY A 121 -5.50 6.43 14.82
CA GLY A 121 -4.37 6.80 13.96
C GLY A 121 -3.57 7.99 14.51
N MET A 122 -2.91 8.73 13.62
CA MET A 122 -2.08 9.89 13.98
C MET A 122 -2.81 10.88 14.89
N ILE A 123 -2.10 11.38 15.91
CA ILE A 123 -2.64 12.36 16.87
C ILE A 123 -2.32 13.79 16.36
N PRO A 124 -3.33 14.60 15.95
CA PRO A 124 -3.08 15.91 15.37
C PRO A 124 -2.41 16.91 16.34
N SER A 125 -2.73 16.84 17.64
CA SER A 125 -2.11 17.70 18.65
C SER A 125 -0.60 17.41 18.80
N ALA A 126 -0.19 16.15 18.73
CA ALA A 126 1.22 15.76 18.75
C ALA A 126 1.93 16.20 17.46
N LEU A 127 1.28 16.07 16.30
CA LEU A 127 1.80 16.63 15.05
C LEU A 127 2.02 18.15 15.16
N LYS A 128 1.04 18.88 15.71
CA LYS A 128 1.14 20.32 15.93
C LYS A 128 2.29 20.70 16.87
N GLU A 129 2.46 19.95 17.96
CA GLU A 129 3.57 20.16 18.90
C GLU A 129 4.93 19.95 18.22
N ILE A 130 5.09 18.88 17.44
CA ILE A 130 6.32 18.62 16.68
C ILE A 130 6.60 19.77 15.71
N LEU A 131 5.58 20.21 14.96
CA LEU A 131 5.71 21.27 13.97
C LEU A 131 6.00 22.65 14.58
N SER A 132 5.61 22.90 15.84
CA SER A 132 5.84 24.18 16.53
C SER A 132 7.32 24.57 16.68
N ARG A 133 8.25 23.64 16.40
CA ARG A 133 9.69 23.88 16.35
C ARG A 133 10.12 24.75 15.17
N TRP A 134 9.24 24.94 14.18
CA TRP A 134 9.46 25.78 13.02
C TRP A 134 8.45 26.93 12.99
N ASP A 135 8.88 28.09 12.52
CA ASP A 135 7.96 29.18 12.19
C ASP A 135 7.34 28.92 10.80
N PRO A 136 6.00 28.83 10.69
CA PRO A 136 5.29 28.69 9.42
C PRO A 136 5.70 29.71 8.34
N LEU A 137 6.04 30.94 8.71
CA LEU A 137 6.44 31.98 7.74
C LEU A 137 7.81 31.73 7.13
N GLU A 138 8.62 30.92 7.81
CA GLU A 138 10.02 30.70 7.51
C GLU A 138 10.24 29.36 6.79
N VAL A 139 9.21 28.53 6.65
CA VAL A 139 9.34 27.18 6.08
C VAL A 139 9.84 27.22 4.63
N HIS A 140 9.58 28.29 3.89
CA HIS A 140 10.02 28.46 2.50
C HIS A 140 11.49 28.86 2.34
N LYS A 141 12.19 29.20 3.43
CA LYS A 141 13.60 29.62 3.35
C LYS A 141 14.50 28.44 2.97
N PRO A 142 15.56 28.65 2.15
CA PRO A 142 16.49 27.57 1.78
C PRO A 142 17.19 26.90 2.98
N SER A 143 17.36 27.63 4.09
CA SER A 143 17.95 27.12 5.33
C SER A 143 16.94 26.40 6.23
N SER A 144 15.66 26.36 5.86
CA SER A 144 14.63 25.74 6.70
C SER A 144 14.78 24.23 6.72
N THR A 145 14.74 23.67 7.93
CA THR A 145 14.72 22.23 8.16
C THR A 145 13.29 21.72 8.39
N ALA A 146 12.26 22.52 8.11
CA ALA A 146 10.89 22.11 8.29
C ALA A 146 10.60 20.84 7.46
N PRO A 147 9.92 19.83 8.03
CA PRO A 147 9.54 18.64 7.28
C PRO A 147 8.68 19.03 6.09
N LYS A 148 9.00 18.47 4.92
CA LYS A 148 8.32 18.79 3.66
C LYS A 148 7.23 17.77 3.32
N VAL A 149 7.29 16.60 3.94
CA VAL A 149 6.41 15.47 3.66
C VAL A 149 5.95 14.80 4.93
N LEU A 150 4.65 14.53 4.96
CA LEU A 150 4.00 13.63 5.90
C LEU A 150 3.64 12.34 5.18
N TYR A 151 4.18 11.21 5.60
CA TYR A 151 3.75 9.89 5.16
C TYR A 151 2.74 9.32 6.15
N THR A 152 1.61 8.81 5.64
CA THR A 152 0.63 8.15 6.52
C THR A 152 -0.15 7.03 5.83
N ILE A 153 -0.61 6.07 6.63
CA ILE A 153 -1.52 4.99 6.25
C ILE A 153 -2.85 5.22 6.99
N PRO A 154 -3.76 6.05 6.45
CA PRO A 154 -4.84 6.63 7.25
C PRO A 154 -6.01 5.68 7.54
N ASN A 155 -6.13 4.55 6.83
CA ASN A 155 -7.19 3.58 7.04
C ASN A 155 -6.58 2.19 7.26
N GLY A 156 -6.97 1.50 8.33
CA GLY A 156 -6.46 0.17 8.67
C GLY A 156 -4.94 0.12 8.76
N GLY A 157 -4.33 1.16 9.34
CA GLY A 157 -2.91 1.44 9.30
C GLY A 157 -2.03 0.25 9.68
N ASN A 158 -0.97 -0.02 8.92
CA ASN A 158 0.00 -1.04 9.31
C ASN A 158 1.01 -0.42 10.30
N PRO A 159 1.21 -0.97 11.51
CA PRO A 159 0.69 -2.26 12.00
C PRO A 159 -0.57 -2.19 12.89
N THR A 160 -1.01 -0.99 13.25
CA THR A 160 -1.95 -0.79 14.36
C THR A 160 -3.38 -1.27 14.08
N GLY A 161 -3.76 -1.38 12.80
CA GLY A 161 -5.15 -1.51 12.36
C GLY A 161 -5.98 -0.24 12.58
N ALA A 162 -5.38 0.85 13.03
CA ALA A 162 -6.06 2.10 13.35
C ALA A 162 -6.49 2.85 12.09
N SER A 163 -7.60 3.57 12.18
CA SER A 163 -8.09 4.43 11.09
C SER A 163 -8.32 5.84 11.62
N MET A 164 -7.81 6.84 10.91
CA MET A 164 -8.08 8.24 11.23
C MET A 164 -9.53 8.58 10.97
N THR A 165 -10.15 9.28 11.92
CA THR A 165 -11.48 9.87 11.71
C THR A 165 -11.40 11.02 10.71
N THR A 166 -12.55 11.41 10.14
CA THR A 166 -12.65 12.56 9.24
C THR A 166 -12.10 13.83 9.87
N GLU A 167 -12.42 14.06 11.14
CA GLU A 167 -12.02 15.25 11.91
C GLU A 167 -10.51 15.29 12.05
N ARG A 168 -9.88 14.15 12.36
CA ARG A 168 -8.41 14.07 12.44
C ARG A 168 -7.77 14.34 11.08
N LYS A 169 -8.30 13.78 9.99
CA LYS A 169 -7.79 14.08 8.64
C LYS A 169 -7.90 15.57 8.33
N GLN A 170 -8.99 16.24 8.71
CA GLN A 170 -9.13 17.69 8.55
C GLN A 170 -8.11 18.49 9.35
N GLU A 171 -7.85 18.12 10.61
CA GLU A 171 -6.84 18.78 11.44
C GLU A 171 -5.43 18.59 10.89
N VAL A 172 -5.07 17.35 10.50
CA VAL A 172 -3.78 17.05 9.85
C VAL A 172 -3.64 17.82 8.54
N TYR A 173 -4.70 17.87 7.71
CA TYR A 173 -4.68 18.64 6.47
C TYR A 173 -4.44 20.13 6.72
N LYS A 174 -5.12 20.74 7.70
CA LYS A 174 -4.90 22.14 8.10
C LYS A 174 -3.45 22.39 8.55
N LEU A 175 -2.85 21.47 9.30
CA LEU A 175 -1.44 21.57 9.68
C LEU A 175 -0.52 21.46 8.46
N ALA A 176 -0.82 20.56 7.52
CA ALA A 176 -0.08 20.50 6.26
C ALA A 176 -0.21 21.80 5.45
N GLN A 177 -1.36 22.47 5.48
CA GLN A 177 -1.55 23.80 4.89
C GLN A 177 -0.66 24.85 5.56
N GLN A 178 -0.72 24.93 6.89
CA GLN A 178 0.01 25.92 7.66
C GLN A 178 1.52 25.81 7.48
N TYR A 179 2.08 24.60 7.41
CA TYR A 179 3.52 24.37 7.31
C TYR A 179 4.00 24.08 5.87
N ASP A 180 3.12 24.23 4.88
CA ASP A 180 3.37 23.94 3.46
C ASP A 180 4.03 22.56 3.24
N MET A 181 3.33 21.51 3.66
CA MET A 181 3.74 20.12 3.50
C MET A 181 2.91 19.39 2.46
N LEU A 182 3.52 18.41 1.78
CA LEU A 182 2.81 17.36 1.06
C LEU A 182 2.40 16.24 2.00
N ILE A 183 1.29 15.58 1.70
CA ILE A 183 0.88 14.33 2.37
C ILE A 183 0.96 13.19 1.36
N ILE A 184 1.74 12.17 1.68
CA ILE A 184 1.73 10.89 0.99
C ILE A 184 0.75 9.99 1.72
N GLU A 185 -0.43 9.84 1.14
CA GLU A 185 -1.49 8.95 1.60
C GLU A 185 -1.27 7.56 0.98
N ASP A 186 -0.69 6.63 1.74
CA ASP A 186 -0.50 5.24 1.32
C ASP A 186 -1.66 4.39 1.80
N ASP A 187 -2.60 4.08 0.90
CA ASP A 187 -3.92 3.61 1.31
C ASP A 187 -4.34 2.31 0.59
N PRO A 188 -3.53 1.24 0.69
CA PRO A 188 -3.87 -0.06 0.10
C PRO A 188 -5.07 -0.73 0.78
N TYR A 189 -5.53 -0.20 1.92
CA TYR A 189 -6.63 -0.74 2.72
C TYR A 189 -7.90 0.12 2.70
N TYR A 190 -7.98 1.16 1.85
CA TYR A 190 -9.14 2.05 1.78
C TYR A 190 -10.47 1.31 1.64
N PHE A 191 -10.52 0.33 0.75
CA PHE A 191 -11.69 -0.51 0.49
C PHE A 191 -11.90 -1.62 1.54
N LEU A 192 -11.04 -1.73 2.56
CA LEU A 192 -11.20 -2.64 3.68
C LEU A 192 -11.77 -1.94 4.91
N GLN A 193 -12.46 -0.81 4.74
CA GLN A 193 -13.27 -0.20 5.78
C GLN A 193 -14.56 -0.99 5.95
N PHE A 194 -14.79 -1.51 7.16
CA PHE A 194 -15.90 -2.44 7.39
C PHE A 194 -17.25 -1.73 7.35
N ASP A 195 -17.35 -0.49 7.81
CA ASP A 195 -18.64 0.20 7.90
C ASP A 195 -18.79 1.25 6.80
N LYS A 196 -19.97 1.31 6.18
CA LYS A 196 -20.35 2.34 5.20
C LYS A 196 -21.22 3.41 5.87
N PRO A 197 -21.18 4.69 5.43
CA PRO A 197 -20.30 5.22 4.38
C PRO A 197 -18.83 5.23 4.84
N TRP A 198 -17.92 4.99 3.90
CA TRP A 198 -16.49 5.01 4.19
C TRP A 198 -16.01 6.41 4.54
N ALA A 199 -15.01 6.49 5.42
CA ALA A 199 -14.36 7.75 5.74
C ALA A 199 -13.69 8.34 4.49
N PRO A 200 -13.77 9.67 4.28
CA PRO A 200 -13.14 10.33 3.15
C PRO A 200 -11.63 10.13 3.16
N SER A 201 -11.03 10.01 1.97
CA SER A 201 -9.57 10.06 1.79
C SER A 201 -9.06 11.48 1.96
N PHE A 202 -7.77 11.66 2.26
CA PHE A 202 -7.16 13.00 2.21
C PHE A 202 -7.31 13.61 0.82
N LEU A 203 -7.16 12.80 -0.24
CA LEU A 203 -7.32 13.24 -1.62
C LEU A 203 -8.70 13.87 -1.88
N SER A 204 -9.76 13.32 -1.30
CA SER A 204 -11.12 13.88 -1.46
C SER A 204 -11.31 15.27 -0.85
N MET A 205 -10.40 15.67 0.05
CA MET A 205 -10.41 16.96 0.76
C MET A 205 -9.35 17.92 0.20
N ASP A 206 -8.58 17.50 -0.81
CA ASP A 206 -7.43 18.24 -1.33
C ASP A 206 -7.86 19.41 -2.20
N VAL A 207 -7.93 20.59 -1.59
CA VAL A 207 -8.23 21.85 -2.29
C VAL A 207 -6.98 22.55 -2.83
N ASP A 208 -5.78 22.16 -2.37
CA ASP A 208 -4.53 22.84 -2.70
C ASP A 208 -3.68 22.10 -3.75
N GLY A 209 -3.93 20.81 -3.91
CA GLY A 209 -3.05 19.89 -4.64
C GLY A 209 -1.84 19.48 -3.80
N ARG A 210 -2.02 19.12 -2.52
CA ARG A 210 -0.91 18.68 -1.64
C ARG A 210 -0.89 17.17 -1.38
N ILE A 211 -1.86 16.43 -1.91
CA ILE A 211 -1.98 14.99 -1.67
C ILE A 211 -1.35 14.21 -2.82
N ILE A 212 -0.46 13.29 -2.46
CA ILE A 212 -0.04 12.19 -3.33
C ILE A 212 -0.61 10.92 -2.72
N ARG A 213 -1.68 10.41 -3.31
CA ARG A 213 -2.32 9.16 -2.90
C ARG A 213 -1.72 7.98 -3.66
N THR A 214 -1.37 6.91 -2.95
CA THR A 214 -0.93 5.65 -3.56
C THR A 214 -1.92 4.54 -3.27
N ASP A 215 -2.47 3.95 -4.33
CA ASP A 215 -3.44 2.87 -4.27
C ASP A 215 -2.82 1.56 -4.80
N SER A 216 -3.36 0.42 -4.37
CA SER A 216 -2.91 -0.89 -4.83
C SER A 216 -4.05 -1.89 -4.96
N PHE A 217 -3.98 -2.72 -6.00
CA PHE A 217 -4.86 -3.88 -6.14
C PHE A 217 -4.45 -5.07 -5.26
N SER A 218 -3.35 -4.95 -4.51
CA SER A 218 -2.77 -6.08 -3.76
C SER A 218 -3.70 -6.68 -2.72
N LYS A 219 -4.55 -5.85 -2.11
CA LYS A 219 -5.40 -6.25 -0.98
C LYS A 219 -6.88 -6.40 -1.35
N ILE A 220 -7.23 -6.01 -2.59
CA ILE A 220 -8.60 -6.11 -3.13
C ILE A 220 -8.73 -7.09 -4.30
N LEU A 221 -7.66 -7.37 -5.05
CA LEU A 221 -7.65 -8.38 -6.12
C LEU A 221 -6.60 -9.46 -5.85
N SER A 222 -5.32 -9.10 -5.92
CA SER A 222 -4.20 -10.02 -5.66
C SER A 222 -2.87 -9.28 -5.61
N SER A 223 -2.06 -9.58 -4.59
CA SER A 223 -0.70 -9.05 -4.43
C SER A 223 0.26 -9.53 -5.52
N GLY A 224 0.01 -10.70 -6.11
CA GLY A 224 0.82 -11.30 -7.18
C GLY A 224 0.71 -10.56 -8.51
N LEU A 225 -0.33 -9.73 -8.70
CA LEU A 225 -0.49 -8.93 -9.91
C LEU A 225 0.56 -7.81 -10.03
N ARG A 226 1.10 -7.35 -8.88
CA ARG A 226 2.05 -6.24 -8.78
C ARG A 226 1.56 -4.92 -9.42
N ILE A 227 0.27 -4.59 -9.25
CA ILE A 227 -0.35 -3.39 -9.83
C ILE A 227 -0.80 -2.44 -8.73
N GLY A 228 -0.48 -1.16 -8.92
CA GLY A 228 -0.99 -0.02 -8.18
C GLY A 228 -0.92 1.23 -9.02
N PHE A 229 -1.39 2.35 -8.48
CA PHE A 229 -1.38 3.64 -9.16
C PHE A 229 -1.17 4.77 -8.16
N VAL A 230 -0.79 5.93 -8.68
CA VAL A 230 -0.57 7.15 -7.90
C VAL A 230 -1.49 8.23 -8.43
N THR A 231 -2.20 8.90 -7.53
CA THR A 231 -3.05 10.05 -7.84
C THR A 231 -2.52 11.28 -7.12
N GLY A 232 -2.37 12.39 -7.83
CA GLY A 232 -1.89 13.64 -7.24
C GLY A 232 -1.61 14.70 -8.30
N PRO A 233 -1.01 15.83 -7.92
CA PRO A 233 -0.73 16.94 -8.83
C PRO A 233 0.18 16.52 -9.97
N LYS A 234 -0.22 16.89 -11.20
CA LYS A 234 0.53 16.58 -12.42
C LYS A 234 2.05 16.89 -12.32
N PRO A 235 2.50 18.05 -11.82
CA PRO A 235 3.94 18.34 -11.72
C PRO A 235 4.73 17.36 -10.84
N LEU A 236 4.09 16.74 -9.84
CA LEU A 236 4.70 15.73 -8.98
C LEU A 236 4.59 14.33 -9.60
N VAL A 237 3.42 13.98 -10.16
CA VAL A 237 3.20 12.71 -10.85
C VAL A 237 4.15 12.56 -12.05
N ASP A 238 4.39 13.63 -12.81
CA ASP A 238 5.34 13.63 -13.92
C ASP A 238 6.78 13.31 -13.45
N ARG A 239 7.17 13.69 -12.23
CA ARG A 239 8.48 13.35 -11.64
C ARG A 239 8.57 11.89 -11.24
N VAL A 240 7.48 11.36 -10.67
CA VAL A 240 7.34 9.93 -10.36
C VAL A 240 7.49 9.12 -11.66
N VAL A 241 6.76 9.51 -12.71
CA VAL A 241 6.88 8.94 -14.06
C VAL A 241 8.33 8.91 -14.55
N LEU A 242 9.05 10.03 -14.51
CA LEU A 242 10.45 10.08 -14.94
C LEU A 242 11.37 9.17 -14.13
N HIS A 243 11.11 9.01 -12.83
CA HIS A 243 11.86 8.07 -12.01
C HIS A 243 11.62 6.63 -12.44
N ILE A 244 10.36 6.26 -12.67
CA ILE A 244 9.95 4.92 -13.09
C ILE A 244 10.55 4.55 -14.44
N GLN A 245 10.59 5.49 -15.39
CA GLN A 245 11.21 5.26 -16.70
C GLN A 245 12.67 4.81 -16.63
N ALA A 246 13.38 5.21 -15.57
CA ALA A 246 14.78 4.88 -15.33
C ALA A 246 14.98 3.77 -14.28
N SER A 247 13.91 3.23 -13.70
CA SER A 247 13.98 2.15 -12.71
C SER A 247 13.24 0.91 -13.21
N THR A 248 11.97 0.76 -12.89
CA THR A 248 11.17 -0.42 -13.23
C THR A 248 10.60 -0.39 -14.65
N MET A 249 10.74 0.74 -15.36
CA MET A 249 10.14 1.07 -16.66
C MET A 249 8.61 1.06 -16.65
N HIS A 250 8.02 -0.10 -16.44
CA HIS A 250 6.59 -0.30 -16.27
C HIS A 250 6.28 -1.59 -15.51
N THR A 251 5.05 -1.69 -15.01
CA THR A 251 4.48 -2.97 -14.58
C THR A 251 4.40 -3.91 -15.79
N SER A 252 4.47 -5.23 -15.59
CA SER A 252 4.51 -6.22 -16.69
C SER A 252 3.32 -6.02 -17.63
N THR A 253 3.52 -5.90 -18.95
CA THR A 253 2.41 -5.48 -19.84
C THR A 253 1.33 -6.53 -20.06
N PHE A 254 1.68 -7.80 -19.87
CA PHE A 254 0.71 -8.90 -19.72
C PHE A 254 -0.20 -8.70 -18.49
N THR A 255 0.34 -8.11 -17.43
CA THR A 255 -0.44 -7.62 -16.29
C THR A 255 -0.78 -6.11 -16.38
N ALA A 256 -0.30 -5.34 -17.39
CA ALA A 256 -0.28 -3.86 -17.49
C ALA A 256 -0.21 -3.28 -18.95
N GLY A 257 -1.32 -3.17 -19.65
CA GLY A 257 -1.39 -3.06 -21.13
C GLY A 257 -0.78 -1.85 -21.85
N SER A 258 -0.67 -2.01 -23.17
CA SER A 258 -0.19 -1.08 -24.20
C SER A 258 -1.36 -0.38 -24.93
N LEU A 259 -1.81 0.77 -24.44
CA LEU A 259 -2.64 1.71 -25.22
C LEU A 259 -2.18 3.16 -24.93
N PRO A 260 -2.25 4.08 -25.91
CA PRO A 260 -1.49 5.34 -25.86
C PRO A 260 -2.01 6.38 -24.86
N LEU A 261 -3.21 6.22 -24.29
CA LEU A 261 -3.82 7.23 -23.40
C LEU A 261 -4.45 6.70 -22.09
N ALA A 262 -4.61 5.39 -21.91
CA ALA A 262 -5.15 4.79 -20.69
C ALA A 262 -4.64 3.35 -20.54
N SER A 263 -3.51 3.18 -19.84
CA SER A 263 -2.83 1.89 -19.68
C SER A 263 -3.34 1.14 -18.45
N ALA A 264 -4.56 0.61 -18.56
CA ALA A 264 -5.04 -0.44 -17.67
C ALA A 264 -4.74 -1.82 -18.31
N THR A 265 -3.74 -2.52 -17.75
CA THR A 265 -3.76 -3.97 -17.43
C THR A 265 -4.67 -4.87 -18.30
N LEU A 266 -4.17 -5.72 -19.21
CA LEU A 266 -5.09 -6.56 -20.02
C LEU A 266 -6.05 -7.40 -19.16
N MET A 267 -5.54 -8.07 -18.12
CA MET A 267 -6.37 -8.86 -17.20
C MET A 267 -7.24 -7.98 -16.30
N VAL A 268 -6.64 -7.03 -15.57
CA VAL A 268 -7.38 -6.22 -14.60
C VAL A 268 -8.31 -5.21 -15.31
N SER A 269 -7.94 -4.64 -16.45
CA SER A 269 -8.81 -3.79 -17.28
C SER A 269 -9.95 -4.57 -17.89
N GLN A 270 -9.73 -5.76 -18.45
CA GLN A 270 -10.85 -6.56 -18.95
C GLN A 270 -11.80 -6.92 -17.81
N LEU A 271 -11.27 -7.29 -16.63
CA LEU A 271 -12.06 -7.57 -15.44
C LEU A 271 -12.85 -6.33 -14.97
N LEU A 272 -12.20 -5.17 -14.85
CA LEU A 272 -12.84 -3.94 -14.41
C LEU A 272 -13.84 -3.40 -15.44
N HIS A 273 -13.58 -3.57 -16.74
CA HIS A 273 -14.53 -3.23 -17.79
C HIS A 273 -15.73 -4.18 -17.82
N SER A 274 -15.53 -5.49 -17.62
CA SER A 274 -16.63 -6.45 -17.59
C SER A 274 -17.50 -6.26 -16.34
N TRP A 275 -16.90 -5.99 -15.19
CA TRP A 275 -17.61 -5.68 -13.96
C TRP A 275 -18.30 -4.31 -13.99
N GLY A 276 -17.70 -3.33 -14.65
CA GLY A 276 -18.06 -1.93 -14.47
C GLY A 276 -17.85 -1.48 -13.02
N GLN A 277 -18.32 -0.26 -12.70
CA GLN A 277 -18.21 0.27 -11.34
C GLN A 277 -19.03 -0.54 -10.34
N GLU A 278 -20.24 -0.95 -10.74
CA GLU A 278 -21.16 -1.70 -9.88
C GLU A 278 -20.60 -3.09 -9.53
N GLY A 279 -20.15 -3.87 -10.52
CA GLY A 279 -19.55 -5.18 -10.26
C GLY A 279 -18.26 -5.09 -9.45
N PHE A 280 -17.48 -4.02 -9.64
CA PHE A 280 -16.31 -3.77 -8.80
C PHE A 280 -16.71 -3.54 -7.34
N LEU A 281 -17.71 -2.69 -7.07
CA LEU A 281 -18.20 -2.44 -5.72
C LEU A 281 -18.81 -3.69 -5.08
N GLN A 282 -19.51 -4.53 -5.84
CA GLN A 282 -20.02 -5.82 -5.38
C GLN A 282 -18.88 -6.77 -5.00
N HIS A 283 -17.81 -6.83 -5.80
CA HIS A 283 -16.61 -7.59 -5.44
C HIS A 283 -15.97 -7.06 -4.16
N ILE A 284 -15.84 -5.73 -4.02
CA ILE A 284 -15.34 -5.10 -2.80
C ILE A 284 -16.20 -5.44 -1.58
N ASP A 285 -17.53 -5.47 -1.70
CA ASP A 285 -18.42 -5.85 -0.60
C ASP A 285 -18.18 -7.29 -0.14
N GLY A 286 -17.94 -8.21 -1.08
CA GLY A 286 -17.51 -9.58 -0.75
C GLY A 286 -16.17 -9.63 -0.03
N VAL A 287 -15.19 -8.81 -0.44
CA VAL A 287 -13.89 -8.69 0.23
C VAL A 287 -14.05 -8.11 1.65
N ILE A 288 -14.88 -7.09 1.83
CA ILE A 288 -15.18 -6.49 3.13
C ILE A 288 -15.82 -7.50 4.05
N GLU A 289 -16.83 -8.24 3.59
CA GLU A 289 -17.51 -9.27 4.39
C GLU A 289 -16.53 -10.36 4.84
N PHE A 290 -15.66 -10.82 3.93
CA PHE A 290 -14.60 -11.76 4.28
C PHE A 290 -13.72 -11.20 5.40
N TYR A 291 -13.13 -10.01 5.24
CA TYR A 291 -12.24 -9.47 6.28
C TYR A 291 -12.96 -9.05 7.56
N ARG A 292 -14.26 -8.72 7.51
CA ARG A 292 -15.11 -8.48 8.68
C ARG A 292 -15.28 -9.77 9.48
N SER A 293 -15.63 -10.88 8.85
CA SER A 293 -15.74 -12.18 9.54
C SER A 293 -14.41 -12.61 10.17
N GLN A 294 -13.27 -12.38 9.49
CA GLN A 294 -11.93 -12.64 10.02
C GLN A 294 -11.59 -11.73 11.21
N ARG A 295 -12.02 -10.45 11.17
CA ARG A 295 -11.89 -9.51 12.29
C ARG A 295 -12.65 -10.01 13.49
N ASP A 296 -13.92 -10.37 13.31
CA ASP A 296 -14.81 -10.80 14.39
C ASP A 296 -14.30 -12.08 15.05
N ALA A 297 -13.85 -13.06 14.26
CA ALA A 297 -13.25 -14.30 14.77
C ALA A 297 -11.97 -14.06 15.58
N MET A 298 -11.12 -13.14 15.14
CA MET A 298 -9.89 -12.77 15.84
C MET A 298 -10.20 -12.06 17.17
N ILE A 299 -11.12 -11.09 17.16
CA ILE A 299 -11.53 -10.37 18.37
C ILE A 299 -12.18 -11.33 19.37
N PHE A 300 -13.08 -12.20 18.93
CA PHE A 300 -13.66 -13.22 19.80
C PHE A 300 -12.59 -14.10 20.47
N SER A 301 -11.55 -14.47 19.72
CA SER A 301 -10.44 -15.27 20.25
C SER A 301 -9.56 -14.48 21.20
N ALA A 302 -9.27 -13.21 20.91
CA ALA A 302 -8.53 -12.33 21.80
C ALA A 302 -9.29 -12.13 23.12
N GLU A 303 -10.60 -11.89 23.08
CA GLU A 303 -11.45 -11.77 24.28
C GLU A 303 -11.44 -13.06 25.12
N LYS A 304 -11.55 -14.22 24.46
CA LYS A 304 -11.58 -15.51 25.15
C LYS A 304 -10.28 -15.83 25.88
N TRP A 305 -9.13 -15.50 25.28
CA TRP A 305 -7.84 -16.00 25.73
C TRP A 305 -6.92 -14.94 26.33
N LEU A 306 -7.09 -13.67 25.95
CA LEU A 306 -6.10 -12.61 26.19
C LEU A 306 -6.60 -11.44 27.04
N LYS A 307 -7.91 -11.37 27.38
CA LYS A 307 -8.54 -10.19 28.03
C LYS A 307 -7.80 -9.66 29.26
N ASP A 308 -7.24 -10.56 30.08
CA ASP A 308 -6.55 -10.20 31.32
C ASP A 308 -5.02 -10.05 31.09
N LEU A 309 -4.52 -10.53 29.96
CA LEU A 309 -3.09 -10.61 29.62
C LEU A 309 -2.65 -9.53 28.63
N ALA A 310 -3.58 -8.90 27.90
CA ALA A 310 -3.27 -7.97 26.84
C ALA A 310 -4.31 -6.86 26.71
N GLU A 311 -3.93 -5.83 25.94
CA GLU A 311 -4.78 -4.71 25.54
C GLU A 311 -4.77 -4.64 24.01
N TRP A 312 -5.93 -4.43 23.40
CA TRP A 312 -6.07 -4.23 21.97
C TRP A 312 -7.29 -3.35 21.70
N HIS A 313 -7.41 -2.86 20.47
CA HIS A 313 -8.60 -2.18 19.97
C HIS A 313 -9.17 -2.95 18.79
N ALA A 314 -10.50 -3.04 18.71
CA ALA A 314 -11.16 -3.65 17.56
C ALA A 314 -10.97 -2.75 16.33
N PRO A 315 -10.29 -3.21 15.28
CA PRO A 315 -10.02 -2.39 14.10
C PRO A 315 -11.32 -2.20 13.29
N SER A 316 -11.53 -0.98 12.80
CA SER A 316 -12.63 -0.61 11.90
C SER A 316 -12.31 -0.84 10.41
N ALA A 317 -11.04 -1.09 10.10
CA ALA A 317 -10.61 -1.38 8.75
C ALA A 317 -9.36 -2.29 8.69
N GLY A 318 -8.99 -2.69 7.49
CA GLY A 318 -7.72 -3.36 7.21
C GLY A 318 -7.66 -4.79 7.71
N MET A 319 -6.42 -5.28 7.90
CA MET A 319 -6.15 -6.70 8.13
C MET A 319 -5.24 -6.98 9.34
N PHE A 320 -5.01 -5.99 10.19
CA PHE A 320 -4.10 -6.10 11.34
C PHE A 320 -4.86 -6.00 12.67
N LEU A 321 -4.42 -6.75 13.67
CA LEU A 321 -4.77 -6.53 15.07
C LEU A 321 -3.48 -6.24 15.83
N TRP A 322 -3.46 -5.12 16.54
CA TRP A 322 -2.31 -4.69 17.34
C TRP A 322 -2.57 -4.97 18.81
N ILE A 323 -1.70 -5.79 19.40
CA ILE A 323 -1.89 -6.32 20.74
C ILE A 323 -0.71 -5.87 21.60
N LYS A 324 -1.01 -5.22 22.72
CA LYS A 324 -0.06 -4.87 23.78
C LYS A 324 -0.14 -5.91 24.89
N LEU A 325 0.92 -6.66 25.12
CA LEU A 325 0.99 -7.70 26.14
C LEU A 325 1.41 -7.11 27.49
N LYS A 326 0.62 -7.36 28.53
CA LYS A 326 0.89 -6.90 29.90
C LYS A 326 2.04 -7.72 30.49
N GLY A 327 3.00 -7.05 31.13
CA GLY A 327 4.15 -7.71 31.77
C GLY A 327 5.22 -8.25 30.81
N VAL A 328 5.08 -8.07 29.50
CA VAL A 328 6.07 -8.46 28.50
C VAL A 328 6.76 -7.20 27.98
N SER A 329 8.07 -7.07 28.20
CA SER A 329 8.86 -5.94 27.70
C SER A 329 9.43 -6.18 26.29
N ASP A 330 9.66 -7.44 25.92
CA ASP A 330 10.24 -7.84 24.64
C ASP A 330 9.43 -8.95 23.98
N THR A 331 8.57 -8.56 23.03
CA THR A 331 7.78 -9.49 22.22
C THR A 331 8.62 -10.34 21.27
N GLN A 332 9.79 -9.87 20.82
CA GLN A 332 10.65 -10.67 19.95
C GLN A 332 11.17 -11.90 20.71
N GLN A 333 11.61 -11.72 21.95
CA GLN A 333 12.02 -12.83 22.78
C GLN A 333 10.87 -13.82 23.04
N LEU A 334 9.68 -13.32 23.38
CA LEU A 334 8.49 -14.15 23.60
C LEU A 334 8.16 -14.99 22.35
N ILE A 335 8.14 -14.34 21.18
CA ILE A 335 7.77 -14.99 19.91
C ILE A 335 8.79 -16.09 19.58
N MET A 336 10.08 -15.75 19.60
CA MET A 336 11.13 -16.69 19.18
C MET A 336 11.33 -17.85 20.15
N LYS A 337 11.13 -17.64 21.46
CA LYS A 337 11.36 -18.69 22.48
C LYS A 337 10.11 -19.51 22.82
N LYS A 338 8.92 -18.89 22.81
CA LYS A 338 7.68 -19.55 23.24
C LYS A 338 6.69 -19.76 22.10
N ALA A 339 6.30 -18.69 21.41
CA ALA A 339 5.19 -18.75 20.44
C ALA A 339 5.52 -19.69 19.26
N LEU A 340 6.74 -19.64 18.74
CA LEU A 340 7.15 -20.49 17.62
C LEU A 340 7.16 -21.98 17.98
N ALA A 341 7.55 -22.33 19.22
CA ALA A 341 7.47 -23.71 19.73
C ALA A 341 6.02 -24.21 19.88
N LYS A 342 5.05 -23.30 19.82
CA LYS A 342 3.61 -23.56 19.82
C LYS A 342 2.98 -23.36 18.44
N GLU A 343 3.81 -23.24 17.40
CA GLU A 343 3.39 -23.05 16.00
C GLU A 343 2.59 -21.75 15.77
N VAL A 344 2.88 -20.73 16.59
CA VAL A 344 2.29 -19.39 16.45
C VAL A 344 3.38 -18.41 16.04
N LEU A 345 3.17 -17.75 14.89
CA LEU A 345 4.04 -16.71 14.39
C LEU A 345 3.32 -15.36 14.46
N LEU A 346 3.97 -14.40 15.09
CA LEU A 346 3.54 -13.01 15.23
C LEU A 346 4.68 -12.11 14.74
N VAL A 347 4.39 -10.84 14.46
CA VAL A 347 5.44 -9.88 14.15
C VAL A 347 5.75 -9.06 15.40
N PRO A 348 7.01 -9.06 15.90
CA PRO A 348 7.37 -8.26 17.07
C PRO A 348 7.28 -6.77 16.78
N GLY A 349 6.70 -6.00 17.69
CA GLY A 349 6.34 -4.61 17.43
C GLY A 349 7.53 -3.68 17.16
N GLY A 350 8.73 -4.05 17.63
CA GLY A 350 9.96 -3.30 17.40
C GLY A 350 10.25 -3.06 15.91
N VAL A 351 9.87 -3.99 15.01
CA VAL A 351 10.15 -3.87 13.57
C VAL A 351 9.38 -2.74 12.88
N PHE A 352 8.35 -2.20 13.54
CA PHE A 352 7.53 -1.09 13.03
C PHE A 352 7.95 0.27 13.61
N MET A 353 9.05 0.30 14.38
CA MET A 353 9.65 1.51 14.94
C MET A 353 10.90 1.89 14.15
N ILE A 354 11.22 3.19 14.10
CA ILE A 354 12.45 3.69 13.46
C ILE A 354 13.70 2.97 14.01
N ASN A 355 13.75 2.75 15.33
CA ASN A 355 14.79 1.95 15.95
C ASN A 355 14.28 0.53 16.25
N MET A 356 14.59 -0.40 15.35
CA MET A 356 14.10 -1.78 15.38
C MET A 356 14.57 -2.59 16.59
N TYR A 357 15.66 -2.18 17.26
CA TYR A 357 16.19 -2.86 18.44
C TYR A 357 15.53 -2.43 19.75
N THR A 358 14.57 -1.51 19.69
CA THR A 358 13.83 -1.10 20.88
C THR A 358 12.90 -2.23 21.29
N SER A 359 13.07 -2.75 22.50
CA SER A 359 12.16 -3.75 23.08
C SER A 359 10.72 -3.21 23.06
N ALA A 360 9.80 -3.97 22.49
CA ALA A 360 8.41 -3.58 22.36
C ALA A 360 7.50 -4.59 23.04
N SER A 361 6.56 -4.10 23.86
CA SER A 361 5.51 -4.89 24.50
C SER A 361 4.34 -5.23 23.55
N VAL A 362 4.45 -4.83 22.28
CA VAL A 362 3.38 -4.90 21.29
C VAL A 362 3.75 -5.86 20.16
N ALA A 363 2.76 -6.52 19.57
CA ALA A 363 2.92 -7.40 18.41
C ALA A 363 1.78 -7.19 17.40
N GLU A 364 2.09 -7.36 16.12
CA GLU A 364 1.09 -7.37 15.04
C GLU A 364 0.63 -8.80 14.76
N VAL A 365 -0.68 -8.95 14.60
CA VAL A 365 -1.31 -10.15 14.03
C VAL A 365 -1.93 -9.80 12.69
N GLN A 366 -1.43 -10.41 11.62
CA GLN A 366 -1.97 -10.24 10.28
C GLN A 366 -3.05 -11.29 9.98
N ARG A 367 -4.15 -10.86 9.36
CA ARG A 367 -5.34 -11.68 9.10
C ARG A 367 -5.32 -12.42 7.75
N GLU A 368 -4.15 -12.60 7.13
CA GLU A 368 -4.05 -13.21 5.78
C GLU A 368 -4.51 -14.68 5.77
N VAL A 369 -4.43 -15.40 6.89
CA VAL A 369 -4.76 -16.83 6.95
C VAL A 369 -5.27 -17.24 8.35
N ILE A 370 -6.59 -17.23 8.56
CA ILE A 370 -7.21 -18.26 9.43
C ILE A 370 -7.56 -19.38 8.48
N HIS A 371 -6.63 -20.33 8.28
CA HIS A 371 -6.80 -21.37 7.25
C HIS A 371 -7.94 -22.33 7.63
N CYS A 372 -9.01 -22.31 6.85
CA CYS A 372 -9.75 -23.52 6.51
C CYS A 372 -8.93 -24.27 5.46
N GLY A 373 -8.50 -25.50 5.76
CA GLY A 373 -7.73 -26.30 4.82
C GLY A 373 -8.45 -26.47 3.47
N GLY A 374 -7.73 -26.26 2.38
CA GLY A 374 -8.25 -26.46 1.03
C GLY A 374 -7.33 -25.97 -0.08
N GLY A 375 -6.22 -26.69 -0.31
CA GLY A 375 -5.51 -26.71 -1.60
C GLY A 375 -4.39 -25.68 -1.77
N GLY A 376 -3.13 -26.14 -1.64
CA GLY A 376 -1.97 -25.35 -2.07
C GLY A 376 -0.62 -25.65 -1.42
N GLY A 377 -0.33 -26.92 -1.10
CA GLY A 377 1.02 -27.46 -1.00
C GLY A 377 1.92 -26.99 0.15
N TRP A 378 1.80 -27.62 1.32
CA TRP A 378 2.91 -28.22 2.10
C TRP A 378 2.31 -29.37 2.95
N ARG A 379 3.06 -30.46 3.11
CA ARG A 379 2.61 -31.82 3.50
C ARG A 379 1.86 -31.89 4.85
N GLY A 380 0.75 -32.65 4.91
CA GLY A 380 0.23 -33.17 6.19
C GLY A 380 -1.26 -33.56 6.25
N ARG A 381 -1.58 -34.78 5.77
CA ARG A 381 -2.58 -35.76 6.26
C ARG A 381 -3.97 -35.34 6.83
N VAL A 382 -4.99 -35.89 6.14
CA VAL A 382 -6.33 -36.36 6.57
C VAL A 382 -7.48 -35.34 6.64
N GLY A 383 -8.56 -35.67 5.90
CA GLY A 383 -9.81 -34.94 5.84
C GLY A 383 -10.76 -35.18 7.01
N GLY A 384 -11.77 -34.32 7.09
CA GLY A 384 -12.84 -34.38 8.09
C GLY A 384 -13.62 -33.06 8.10
N GLN A 385 -14.93 -33.15 8.33
CA GLN A 385 -15.91 -32.06 8.24
C GLN A 385 -15.48 -30.76 8.95
N CYS A 386 -15.72 -29.64 8.24
CA CYS A 386 -15.30 -28.30 8.61
C CYS A 386 -16.08 -27.77 9.82
N SER A 387 -15.43 -27.69 10.98
CA SER A 387 -15.88 -26.93 12.15
C SER A 387 -14.82 -25.87 12.48
N THR A 388 -15.00 -24.70 11.89
CA THR A 388 -14.03 -23.58 11.78
C THR A 388 -13.72 -22.84 13.09
N VAL A 389 -14.14 -23.35 14.25
CA VAL A 389 -13.92 -22.71 15.56
C VAL A 389 -12.76 -23.36 16.34
N ALA A 390 -12.14 -24.42 15.80
CA ALA A 390 -11.30 -25.34 16.59
C ALA A 390 -9.77 -25.15 16.53
N LEU A 391 -9.21 -24.21 15.74
CA LEU A 391 -7.75 -24.03 15.64
C LEU A 391 -7.15 -22.89 16.49
N LEU A 392 -7.86 -21.78 16.67
CA LEU A 392 -7.49 -20.75 17.67
C LEU A 392 -7.51 -21.23 19.14
N PRO A 393 -8.38 -22.18 19.58
CA PRO A 393 -8.42 -22.67 20.97
C PRO A 393 -7.14 -23.33 21.50
N LYS A 394 -6.22 -23.79 20.64
CA LYS A 394 -4.98 -24.44 21.09
C LYS A 394 -3.77 -23.50 21.11
N GLN A 395 -3.82 -22.37 20.40
CA GLN A 395 -2.64 -21.57 20.08
C GLN A 395 -2.47 -20.31 20.94
N LEU A 396 -3.53 -19.82 21.60
CA LEU A 396 -3.48 -18.64 22.47
C LEU A 396 -3.71 -18.95 23.96
N HIS A 397 -3.57 -20.20 24.40
CA HIS A 397 -3.78 -20.57 25.80
C HIS A 397 -2.87 -19.76 26.76
N PRO A 398 -3.29 -19.42 27.99
CA PRO A 398 -2.47 -18.67 28.96
C PRO A 398 -1.11 -19.26 29.30
N SER A 399 -0.86 -20.53 28.97
CA SER A 399 0.45 -21.18 29.10
C SER A 399 1.40 -20.93 27.92
N VAL A 400 0.93 -20.21 26.89
CA VAL A 400 1.67 -19.79 25.70
C VAL A 400 2.25 -18.38 25.85
N MET A 401 1.58 -17.51 26.63
CA MET A 401 2.10 -16.20 27.07
C MET A 401 2.97 -16.37 28.33
#